data_AF-A0A2A4X6I9-F1
#
_entry.id   AF-A0A2A4X6I9-F1
#
_cell.length_a   1.000
_cell.length_b   1.000
_cell.length_c   1.000
_cell.angle_alpha   90.00
_cell.angle_beta   90.00
_cell.angle_gamma   90.00
#
_symmetry.space_group_name_H-M   'P 1'
#
loop_
_entity.id
_entity.type
_entity.pdbx_description
1 polymer ?
#
loop_
_entity_poly.entity_id
_entity_poly.type
_entity_poly.pdbx_seq_one_letter_code
_entity_poly.pdbx_strand_id
1 'polypeptide(L)'
;MADLILWLQERKKGLKITFLAVLYICCALGLASYTFAKRKNVNMNAHQLFATWASCDQGKKEQASLKNLNSFLEKYTFLQKSYDNKIVQALIARGQQQGSLPFVDRALNHLKDPFCKTFSAATLQISSGNIKQALEISRRLKQELLAHLSVLEVDSKLNPFYEHIHFFNLYRIGFLFEKLSKEKQAQEVWKELKTTLFHPESKKFGQGAKSFLKVFSTKGFSFEDYLEKKQSEAA
;
A
#
# COMPACT_ATOMS: atom_id res chain seq x y z
N MET A 1 30.89 50.86 -43.31
CA MET A 1 31.09 49.44 -43.71
C MET A 1 31.45 48.54 -42.53
N ALA A 2 32.32 48.94 -41.60
CA ALA A 2 32.70 48.12 -40.43
C ALA A 2 31.50 47.72 -39.52
N ASP A 3 30.58 48.65 -39.25
CA ASP A 3 29.42 48.39 -38.39
C ASP A 3 28.44 47.37 -38.99
N LEU A 4 28.29 47.35 -40.32
CA LEU A 4 27.46 46.38 -41.01
C LEU A 4 28.05 44.96 -40.90
N ILE A 5 29.38 44.84 -40.94
CA ILE A 5 30.08 43.55 -40.82
C ILE A 5 29.96 43.01 -39.39
N LEU A 6 30.13 43.87 -38.38
CA LEU A 6 29.94 43.52 -36.96
C LEU A 6 28.50 43.07 -36.67
N TRP A 7 27.50 43.83 -37.14
CA TRP A 7 26.09 43.48 -36.99
C TRP A 7 25.74 42.14 -37.65
N LEU A 8 26.27 41.87 -38.84
CA LEU A 8 26.09 40.58 -39.53
C LEU A 8 26.79 39.43 -38.80
N GLN A 9 27.95 39.66 -38.20
CA GLN A 9 28.67 38.65 -37.41
C GLN A 9 27.93 38.31 -36.12
N GLU A 10 27.37 39.28 -35.41
CA GLU A 10 26.55 39.05 -34.21
C GLU A 10 25.27 38.28 -34.54
N ARG A 11 24.55 38.66 -35.60
CA ARG A 11 23.37 37.90 -36.05
C ARG A 11 23.70 36.47 -36.43
N LYS A 12 24.82 36.22 -37.11
CA LYS A 12 25.27 34.86 -37.45
C LYS A 12 25.59 34.03 -36.20
N LYS A 13 26.18 34.64 -35.16
CA LYS A 13 26.43 33.97 -33.88
C LYS A 13 25.12 33.64 -33.16
N GLY A 14 24.19 34.59 -33.09
CA GLY A 14 22.84 34.37 -32.52
C GLY A 14 22.08 33.24 -33.22
N LEU A 15 22.11 33.21 -34.56
CA LEU A 15 21.46 32.16 -35.37
C LEU A 15 22.08 30.76 -35.13
N LYS A 16 23.40 30.69 -34.92
CA LYS A 16 24.08 29.42 -34.59
C LYS A 16 23.66 28.91 -33.21
N ILE A 17 23.57 29.81 -32.21
CA ILE A 17 23.16 29.44 -30.85
C ILE A 17 21.71 28.96 -30.85
N THR A 18 20.80 29.65 -31.52
CA THR A 18 19.39 29.23 -31.60
C THR A 18 19.25 27.89 -32.33
N PHE A 19 19.99 27.67 -33.42
CA PHE A 19 19.99 26.39 -34.12
C PHE A 19 20.48 25.24 -33.23
N LEU A 20 21.58 25.43 -32.50
CA LEU A 20 22.09 24.42 -31.56
C LEU A 20 21.12 24.15 -30.41
N ALA A 21 20.45 25.18 -29.88
CA ALA A 21 19.44 25.03 -28.84
C ALA A 21 18.23 24.21 -29.34
N VAL A 22 17.74 24.50 -30.55
CA VAL A 22 16.64 23.73 -31.17
C VAL A 22 17.06 22.28 -31.39
N LEU A 23 18.27 22.05 -31.92
CA LEU A 23 18.80 20.70 -32.13
C LEU A 23 18.89 19.92 -30.80
N TYR A 24 19.39 20.56 -29.74
CA TYR A 24 19.45 19.96 -28.41
C TYR A 24 18.05 19.60 -27.88
N ILE A 25 17.07 20.49 -28.01
CA ILE A 25 15.68 20.23 -27.61
C ILE A 25 15.10 19.06 -28.42
N CYS A 26 15.30 19.02 -29.74
CA CYS A 26 14.84 17.92 -30.58
C CYS A 26 15.47 16.58 -30.16
N CYS A 27 16.77 16.56 -29.86
CA CYS A 27 17.45 15.37 -29.35
C CYS A 27 16.90 14.94 -27.98
N ALA A 28 16.71 15.88 -27.05
CA ALA A 28 16.15 15.60 -25.73
C ALA A 28 14.72 15.05 -25.81
N LEU A 29 13.88 15.64 -26.66
CA LEU A 29 12.52 15.17 -26.93
C LEU A 29 12.53 13.78 -27.59
N GLY A 30 13.41 13.54 -28.55
CA GLY A 30 13.56 12.23 -29.19
C GLY A 30 13.92 11.12 -28.20
N LEU A 31 14.87 11.40 -27.29
CA LEU A 31 15.24 10.46 -26.21
C LEU A 31 14.08 10.24 -25.22
N ALA A 32 13.35 11.30 -24.85
CA ALA A 32 12.17 11.19 -24.00
C ALA A 32 11.06 10.36 -24.65
N SER A 33 10.76 10.58 -25.93
CA SER A 33 9.78 9.80 -26.69
C SER A 33 10.19 8.34 -26.83
N TYR A 34 11.46 8.06 -27.12
CA TYR A 34 11.98 6.69 -27.20
C TYR A 34 11.85 5.94 -25.86
N THR A 35 12.26 6.59 -24.77
CA THR A 35 12.16 5.98 -23.43
C THR A 35 10.70 5.76 -23.01
N PHE A 36 9.80 6.69 -23.34
CA PHE A 36 8.37 6.55 -23.11
C PHE A 36 7.77 5.39 -23.92
N ALA A 37 8.06 5.29 -25.22
CA ALA A 37 7.60 4.21 -26.07
C ALA A 37 8.10 2.84 -25.56
N LYS A 38 9.38 2.75 -25.17
CA LYS A 38 9.95 1.54 -24.56
C LYS A 38 9.22 1.16 -23.27
N ARG A 39 8.96 2.11 -22.37
CA ARG A 39 8.20 1.86 -21.13
C ARG A 39 6.76 1.42 -21.42
N LYS A 40 6.09 2.02 -22.40
CA LYS A 40 4.73 1.63 -22.81
C LYS A 40 4.70 0.17 -23.28
N ASN A 41 5.64 -0.22 -24.13
CA ASN A 41 5.76 -1.61 -24.61
C ASN A 41 6.02 -2.59 -23.44
N VAL A 42 6.95 -2.25 -22.55
CA VAL A 42 7.24 -3.05 -21.34
C VAL A 42 6.01 -3.23 -20.44
N ASN A 43 5.23 -2.16 -20.22
CA ASN A 43 3.97 -2.22 -19.47
C ASN A 43 2.92 -3.11 -20.15
N MET A 44 2.78 -3.01 -21.48
CA MET A 44 1.85 -3.83 -22.25
C MET A 44 2.20 -5.32 -22.15
N ASN A 45 3.49 -5.66 -22.29
CA ASN A 45 3.95 -7.04 -22.17
C ASN A 45 3.72 -7.59 -20.76
N ALA A 46 3.99 -6.80 -19.72
CA ALA A 46 3.69 -7.19 -18.34
C ALA A 46 2.20 -7.48 -18.13
N HIS A 47 1.34 -6.65 -18.71
CA HIS A 47 -0.11 -6.83 -18.64
C HIS A 47 -0.56 -8.11 -19.34
N GLN A 48 -0.04 -8.38 -20.54
CA GLN A 48 -0.32 -9.61 -21.28
C GLN A 48 0.15 -10.86 -20.53
N LEU A 49 1.36 -10.84 -19.97
CA LEU A 49 1.89 -11.94 -19.16
C LEU A 49 1.04 -12.17 -17.91
N PHE A 50 0.64 -11.10 -17.22
CA PHE A 50 -0.24 -11.19 -16.06
C PHE A 50 -1.61 -11.76 -16.44
N ALA A 51 -2.24 -11.28 -17.52
CA ALA A 51 -3.53 -11.78 -17.98
C ALA A 51 -3.47 -13.25 -18.40
N THR A 52 -2.38 -13.65 -19.07
CA THR A 52 -2.13 -15.05 -19.46
C THR A 52 -2.02 -15.93 -18.22
N TRP A 53 -1.23 -15.53 -17.22
CA TRP A 53 -1.14 -16.29 -15.96
C TRP A 53 -2.48 -16.31 -15.18
N ALA A 54 -3.17 -15.16 -15.11
CA ALA A 54 -4.42 -15.01 -14.38
C ALA A 54 -5.59 -15.78 -15.01
N SER A 55 -5.50 -16.17 -16.30
CA SER A 55 -6.50 -17.00 -16.99
C SER A 55 -6.12 -18.48 -17.04
N CYS A 56 -4.91 -18.87 -16.63
CA CYS A 56 -4.53 -20.28 -16.57
C CYS A 56 -5.25 -21.00 -15.43
N ASP A 57 -5.80 -22.17 -15.73
CA ASP A 57 -6.26 -23.13 -14.71
C ASP A 57 -5.09 -23.64 -13.87
N GLN A 58 -5.38 -24.05 -12.63
CA GLN A 58 -4.37 -24.51 -11.68
C GLN A 58 -3.58 -25.70 -12.21
N GLY A 59 -2.25 -25.66 -12.08
CA GLY A 59 -1.37 -26.77 -12.46
C GLY A 59 -0.05 -26.35 -13.11
N LYS A 60 0.54 -27.25 -13.92
CA LYS A 60 1.88 -27.04 -14.51
C LYS A 60 1.96 -25.80 -15.42
N LYS A 61 0.88 -25.52 -16.18
CA LYS A 61 0.81 -24.35 -17.07
C LYS A 61 0.77 -23.04 -16.28
N GLU A 62 0.01 -22.98 -15.19
CA GLU A 62 -0.02 -21.85 -14.27
C GLU A 62 1.38 -21.56 -13.71
N GLN A 63 2.07 -22.58 -13.20
CA GLN A 63 3.41 -22.43 -12.62
C GLN A 63 4.43 -21.91 -13.64
N ALA A 64 4.40 -22.44 -14.88
CA ALA A 64 5.26 -21.97 -15.96
C ALA A 64 4.96 -20.49 -16.32
N SER A 65 3.68 -20.14 -16.45
CA SER A 65 3.25 -18.76 -16.74
C SER A 65 3.62 -17.79 -15.60
N LEU A 66 3.48 -18.21 -14.34
CA LEU A 66 3.89 -17.42 -13.17
C LEU A 66 5.40 -17.22 -13.14
N LYS A 67 6.18 -18.26 -13.44
CA LYS A 67 7.65 -18.16 -13.53
C LYS A 67 8.08 -17.20 -14.62
N ASN A 68 7.43 -17.24 -15.79
CA ASN A 68 7.70 -16.32 -16.89
C ASN A 68 7.36 -14.87 -16.52
N LEU A 69 6.20 -14.64 -15.91
CA LEU A 69 5.82 -13.34 -15.39
C LEU A 69 6.83 -12.85 -14.35
N ASN A 70 7.20 -13.69 -13.38
CA ASN A 70 8.13 -13.32 -12.32
C ASN A 70 9.51 -12.96 -12.88
N SER A 71 10.06 -13.74 -13.82
CA SER A 71 11.32 -13.44 -14.48
C SER A 71 11.27 -12.10 -15.24
N PHE A 72 10.14 -11.80 -15.89
CA PHE A 72 9.93 -10.50 -16.53
C PHE A 72 9.92 -9.35 -15.51
N LEU A 73 9.25 -9.53 -14.37
CA LEU A 73 9.18 -8.53 -13.30
C LEU A 73 10.55 -8.32 -12.61
N GLU A 74 11.36 -9.36 -12.46
CA GLU A 74 12.74 -9.26 -11.94
C GLU A 74 13.64 -8.44 -12.86
N LYS A 75 13.47 -8.57 -14.18
CA LYS A 75 14.16 -7.73 -15.17
C LYS A 75 13.73 -6.26 -15.13
N TYR A 76 12.47 -6.00 -14.76
CA TYR A 76 11.86 -4.67 -14.75
C TYR A 76 11.27 -4.33 -13.37
N THR A 77 12.16 -4.17 -12.38
CA THR A 77 11.77 -4.00 -10.96
C THR A 77 10.79 -2.87 -10.66
N PHE A 78 10.75 -1.82 -11.49
CA PHE A 78 9.76 -0.74 -11.36
C PHE A 78 8.31 -1.23 -11.52
N LEU A 79 8.10 -2.40 -12.16
CA LEU A 79 6.80 -3.05 -12.31
C LEU A 79 6.42 -3.93 -11.14
N GLN A 80 7.38 -4.41 -10.33
CA GLN A 80 7.11 -5.33 -9.22
C GLN A 80 6.05 -4.76 -8.27
N LYS A 81 6.20 -3.50 -7.87
CA LYS A 81 5.22 -2.79 -7.02
C LYS A 81 3.79 -2.81 -7.59
N SER A 82 3.62 -2.76 -8.90
CA SER A 82 2.32 -2.72 -9.56
C SER A 82 1.67 -4.11 -9.70
N TYR A 83 2.46 -5.18 -9.71
CA TYR A 83 1.99 -6.53 -10.00
C TYR A 83 2.06 -7.47 -8.79
N ASP A 84 3.02 -7.33 -7.87
CA ASP A 84 3.18 -8.21 -6.72
C ASP A 84 1.89 -8.27 -5.88
N ASN A 85 1.25 -7.13 -5.58
CA ASN A 85 -0.04 -7.11 -4.87
C ASN A 85 -1.15 -7.86 -5.62
N LYS A 86 -1.19 -7.74 -6.96
CA LYS A 86 -2.19 -8.43 -7.78
C LYS A 86 -1.95 -9.93 -7.82
N ILE A 87 -0.68 -10.33 -7.90
CA ILE A 87 -0.26 -11.73 -7.86
C ILE A 87 -0.63 -12.33 -6.49
N VAL A 88 -0.30 -11.62 -5.40
CA VAL A 88 -0.67 -12.03 -4.03
C VAL A 88 -2.18 -12.22 -3.89
N GLN A 89 -2.98 -11.24 -4.30
CA GLN A 89 -4.44 -11.33 -4.23
C GLN A 89 -4.98 -12.52 -5.02
N ALA A 90 -4.49 -12.72 -6.25
CA ALA A 90 -4.93 -13.84 -7.09
C ALA A 90 -4.52 -15.21 -6.52
N LEU A 91 -3.29 -15.35 -5.99
CA LEU A 91 -2.84 -16.58 -5.34
C LEU A 91 -3.63 -16.89 -4.07
N ILE A 92 -3.92 -15.87 -3.24
CA ILE A 92 -4.75 -16.04 -2.03
C ILE A 92 -6.18 -16.43 -2.42
N ALA A 93 -6.78 -15.79 -3.42
CA ALA A 93 -8.12 -16.13 -3.90
C ALA A 93 -8.22 -17.57 -4.44
N ARG A 94 -7.09 -18.12 -4.91
CA ARG A 94 -6.95 -19.50 -5.38
C ARG A 94 -6.61 -20.51 -4.28
N GLY A 95 -6.50 -20.08 -3.02
CA GLY A 95 -6.06 -20.92 -1.90
C GLY A 95 -4.56 -21.26 -1.91
N GLN A 96 -3.77 -20.67 -2.83
CA GLN A 96 -2.33 -20.92 -2.98
C GLN A 96 -1.49 -19.99 -2.09
N GLN A 97 -1.81 -19.96 -0.80
CA GLN A 97 -1.24 -18.99 0.12
C GLN A 97 0.28 -19.14 0.30
N GLN A 98 0.79 -20.38 0.36
CA GLN A 98 2.23 -20.62 0.49
C GLN A 98 3.00 -20.12 -0.75
N GLY A 99 2.40 -20.24 -1.94
CA GLY A 99 2.97 -19.73 -3.19
C GLY A 99 3.00 -18.21 -3.28
N SER A 100 2.18 -17.51 -2.48
CA SER A 100 2.14 -16.04 -2.49
C SER A 100 3.24 -15.39 -1.65
N LEU A 101 3.84 -16.13 -0.71
CA LEU A 101 4.83 -15.59 0.25
C LEU A 101 5.98 -14.81 -0.40
N PRO A 102 6.64 -15.31 -1.48
CA PRO A 102 7.73 -14.55 -2.10
C PRO A 102 7.29 -13.19 -2.65
N PHE A 103 6.06 -13.11 -3.16
CA PHE A 103 5.48 -11.86 -3.67
C PHE A 103 5.02 -10.94 -2.54
N VAL A 104 4.55 -11.51 -1.42
CA VAL A 104 4.23 -10.74 -0.21
C VAL A 104 5.51 -10.08 0.32
N ASP A 105 6.59 -10.83 0.49
CA ASP A 105 7.84 -10.29 1.04
C ASP A 105 8.40 -9.15 0.18
N ARG A 106 8.36 -9.28 -1.15
CA ARG A 106 8.73 -8.20 -2.06
C ARG A 106 7.79 -6.99 -1.96
N ALA A 107 6.48 -7.22 -1.94
CA ALA A 107 5.50 -6.15 -1.77
C ALA A 107 5.71 -5.38 -0.45
N LEU A 108 5.97 -6.10 0.65
CA LEU A 108 6.29 -5.52 1.96
C LEU A 108 7.60 -4.71 1.94
N ASN A 109 8.61 -5.15 1.18
CA ASN A 109 9.87 -4.42 1.03
C ASN A 109 9.71 -3.11 0.22
N HIS A 110 8.66 -2.99 -0.59
CA HIS A 110 8.34 -1.74 -1.28
C HIS A 110 7.55 -0.73 -0.44
N LEU A 111 7.05 -1.15 0.73
CA LEU A 111 6.39 -0.23 1.67
C LEU A 111 7.46 0.61 2.37
N LYS A 112 7.47 1.91 2.06
CA LYS A 112 8.35 2.90 2.71
C LYS A 112 7.87 3.25 4.11
N ASP A 113 6.56 3.17 4.34
CA ASP A 113 5.95 3.52 5.62
C ASP A 113 6.11 2.36 6.63
N PRO A 114 6.76 2.58 7.78
CA PRO A 114 7.05 1.52 8.74
C PRO A 114 5.78 0.95 9.37
N PHE A 115 4.75 1.76 9.62
CA PHE A 115 3.50 1.31 10.22
C PHE A 115 2.72 0.42 9.26
N CYS A 116 2.66 0.77 7.97
CA CYS A 116 2.08 -0.07 6.92
C CYS A 116 2.79 -1.41 6.80
N LYS A 117 4.13 -1.39 6.88
CA LYS A 117 4.94 -2.61 6.79
C LYS A 117 4.64 -3.54 7.97
N THR A 118 4.65 -3.02 9.20
CA THR A 118 4.32 -3.80 10.40
C THR A 118 2.86 -4.29 10.38
N PHE A 119 1.92 -3.44 9.97
CA PHE A 119 0.51 -3.79 9.85
C PHE A 119 0.29 -4.94 8.85
N SER A 120 0.97 -4.88 7.71
CA SER A 120 0.87 -5.89 6.66
C SER A 120 1.59 -7.19 7.04
N ALA A 121 2.71 -7.11 7.76
CA ALA A 121 3.40 -8.27 8.32
C ALA A 121 2.50 -9.02 9.33
N ALA A 122 1.75 -8.31 10.18
CA ALA A 122 0.76 -8.94 11.03
C ALA A 122 -0.35 -9.63 10.22
N THR A 123 -0.87 -9.00 9.15
CA THR A 123 -1.86 -9.63 8.24
C THR A 123 -1.34 -10.95 7.66
N LEU A 124 -0.07 -10.99 7.25
CA LEU A 124 0.56 -12.20 6.73
C LEU A 124 0.64 -13.33 7.77
N GLN A 125 0.91 -12.99 9.03
CA GLN A 125 0.91 -13.98 10.11
C GLN A 125 -0.51 -14.51 10.39
N ILE A 126 -1.54 -13.65 10.29
CA ILE A 126 -2.95 -14.07 10.44
C ILE A 126 -3.32 -15.06 9.34
N SER A 127 -3.06 -14.71 8.07
CA SER A 127 -3.38 -15.62 6.98
C SER A 127 -2.64 -16.94 7.15
N SER A 128 -1.39 -16.92 7.61
CA SER A 128 -0.55 -18.12 7.81
C SER A 128 -0.94 -18.95 9.04
N GLY A 129 -1.99 -18.58 9.78
CA GLY A 129 -2.43 -19.29 10.98
C GLY A 129 -1.57 -19.04 12.22
N ASN A 130 -0.55 -18.18 12.13
CA ASN A 130 0.36 -17.83 13.23
C ASN A 130 -0.27 -16.76 14.15
N ILE A 131 -1.43 -17.09 14.73
CA ILE A 131 -2.29 -16.14 15.47
C ILE A 131 -1.55 -15.46 16.63
N LYS A 132 -0.72 -16.20 17.39
CA LYS A 132 0.06 -15.64 18.50
C LYS A 132 1.07 -14.59 18.04
N GLN A 133 1.82 -14.89 16.98
CA GLN A 133 2.81 -13.96 16.43
C GLN A 133 2.14 -12.73 15.81
N ALA A 134 1.00 -12.91 15.13
CA ALA A 134 0.19 -11.80 14.62
C ALA A 134 -0.25 -10.85 15.76
N LEU A 135 -0.65 -11.41 16.91
CA LEU A 135 -1.06 -10.63 18.07
C LEU A 135 0.11 -9.85 18.67
N GLU A 136 1.28 -10.47 18.83
CA GLU A 136 2.49 -9.79 19.31
C GLU A 136 2.88 -8.60 18.41
N ILE A 137 2.92 -8.82 17.09
CA ILE A 137 3.21 -7.76 16.12
C ILE A 137 2.17 -6.64 16.21
N SER A 138 0.89 -6.98 16.30
CA SER A 138 -0.21 -6.00 16.38
C SER A 138 -0.13 -5.17 17.66
N ARG A 139 0.19 -5.79 18.81
CA ARG A 139 0.36 -5.08 20.09
C ARG A 139 1.56 -4.13 20.06
N ARG A 140 2.68 -4.56 19.47
CA ARG A 140 3.85 -3.68 19.28
C ARG A 140 3.48 -2.49 18.39
N LEU A 141 2.81 -2.74 17.25
CA LEU A 141 2.34 -1.68 16.35
C LEU A 141 1.41 -0.68 17.05
N LYS A 142 0.52 -1.15 17.94
CA LYS A 142 -0.33 -0.27 18.75
C LYS A 142 0.52 0.70 19.58
N GLN A 143 1.55 0.20 20.27
CA GLN A 143 2.43 1.03 21.11
C GLN A 143 3.23 2.04 20.27
N GLU A 144 3.78 1.60 19.13
CA GLU A 144 4.51 2.46 18.19
C GLU A 144 3.61 3.58 17.63
N LEU A 145 2.38 3.26 17.26
CA LEU A 145 1.40 4.24 16.77
C LEU A 145 0.99 5.21 17.87
N LEU A 146 0.71 4.74 19.10
CA LEU A 146 0.35 5.63 20.20
C LEU A 146 1.47 6.63 20.53
N ALA A 147 2.72 6.17 20.56
CA ALA A 147 3.87 7.04 20.77
C ALA A 147 4.03 8.06 19.63
N HIS A 148 3.78 7.66 18.39
CA HIS A 148 3.84 8.57 17.24
C HIS A 148 2.71 9.61 17.26
N LEU A 149 1.48 9.18 17.55
CA LEU A 149 0.30 10.03 17.60
C LEU A 149 0.39 11.03 18.77
N SER A 150 0.92 10.62 19.93
CA SER A 150 1.11 11.52 21.07
C SER A 150 2.13 12.64 20.80
N VAL A 151 3.14 12.38 19.96
CA VAL A 151 4.10 13.42 19.53
C VAL A 151 3.44 14.39 18.56
N LEU A 152 2.65 13.89 17.61
CA LEU A 152 1.97 14.72 16.60
C LEU A 152 0.84 15.58 17.15
N GLU A 153 0.26 15.22 18.30
CA GLU A 153 -0.73 16.05 19.01
C GLU A 153 -0.18 17.44 19.38
N VAL A 154 1.14 17.57 19.55
CA VAL A 154 1.80 18.84 19.86
C VAL A 154 1.93 19.73 18.61
N ASP A 155 2.01 19.14 17.40
CA ASP A 155 2.28 19.82 16.13
C ASP A 155 1.03 20.04 15.25
N SER A 156 -0.17 19.92 15.82
CA SER A 156 -1.48 20.36 15.27
C SER A 156 -2.02 19.68 14.01
N LYS A 157 -1.35 18.67 13.42
CA LYS A 157 -1.90 17.87 12.31
C LYS A 157 -1.60 16.38 12.45
N LEU A 158 -2.51 15.67 13.12
CA LEU A 158 -2.57 14.21 13.06
C LEU A 158 -2.87 13.78 11.62
N ASN A 159 -2.05 12.86 11.10
CA ASN A 159 -2.26 12.28 9.78
C ASN A 159 -3.45 11.30 9.84
N PRO A 160 -4.58 11.56 9.16
CA PRO A 160 -5.77 10.69 9.20
C PRO A 160 -5.48 9.24 8.79
N PHE A 161 -4.43 9.03 8.01
CA PHE A 161 -3.98 7.71 7.60
C PHE A 161 -3.49 6.86 8.80
N TYR A 162 -2.73 7.44 9.73
CA TYR A 162 -2.22 6.71 10.89
C TYR A 162 -3.31 6.43 11.93
N GLU A 163 -4.29 7.33 12.06
CA GLU A 163 -5.51 7.07 12.83
C GLU A 163 -6.25 5.85 12.27
N HIS A 164 -6.39 5.77 10.93
CA HIS A 164 -7.06 4.66 10.27
C HIS A 164 -6.35 3.32 10.53
N ILE A 165 -5.02 3.29 10.42
CA ILE A 165 -4.22 2.09 10.75
C ILE A 165 -4.42 1.72 12.22
N HIS A 166 -4.44 2.71 13.13
CA HIS A 166 -4.64 2.48 14.56
C HIS A 166 -5.98 1.79 14.84
N PHE A 167 -7.10 2.28 14.29
CA PHE A 167 -8.42 1.68 14.50
C PHE A 167 -8.53 0.26 13.95
N PHE A 168 -8.03 0.02 12.73
CA PHE A 168 -7.99 -1.33 12.17
C PHE A 168 -7.09 -2.27 12.97
N ASN A 169 -6.00 -1.76 13.54
CA ASN A 169 -5.11 -2.56 14.38
C ASN A 169 -5.74 -2.90 15.73
N LEU A 170 -6.47 -1.98 16.36
CA LEU A 170 -7.26 -2.28 17.57
C LEU A 170 -8.32 -3.35 17.28
N TYR A 171 -9.07 -3.19 16.18
CA TYR A 171 -10.03 -4.20 15.76
C TYR A 171 -9.39 -5.58 15.58
N ARG A 172 -8.24 -5.63 14.91
CA ARG A 172 -7.44 -6.84 14.76
C ARG A 172 -7.03 -7.45 16.09
N ILE A 173 -6.52 -6.65 17.04
CA ILE A 173 -6.07 -7.16 18.34
C ILE A 173 -7.24 -7.83 19.07
N GLY A 174 -8.41 -7.19 19.11
CA GLY A 174 -9.61 -7.77 19.73
C GLY A 174 -9.98 -9.11 19.10
N PHE A 175 -10.05 -9.15 17.76
CA PHE A 175 -10.33 -10.38 17.01
C PHE A 175 -9.29 -11.49 17.27
N LEU A 176 -8.00 -11.15 17.36
CA LEU A 176 -6.96 -12.13 17.64
C LEU A 176 -7.03 -12.68 19.06
N PHE A 177 -7.44 -11.87 20.04
CA PHE A 177 -7.72 -12.38 21.38
C PHE A 177 -8.92 -13.35 21.39
N GLU A 178 -10.00 -13.03 20.68
CA GLU A 178 -11.14 -13.95 20.52
C GLU A 178 -10.71 -15.28 19.89
N LYS A 179 -9.88 -15.24 18.84
CA LYS A 179 -9.33 -16.45 18.20
C LYS A 179 -8.44 -17.30 19.11
N LEU A 180 -7.91 -16.71 20.18
CA LEU A 180 -7.11 -17.40 21.20
C LEU A 180 -7.93 -17.73 22.45
N SER A 181 -9.26 -17.56 22.42
CA SER A 181 -10.16 -17.75 23.58
C SER A 181 -9.75 -16.91 24.80
N LYS A 182 -9.25 -15.70 24.56
CA LYS A 182 -8.83 -14.73 25.58
C LYS A 182 -9.86 -13.61 25.72
N GLU A 183 -11.06 -13.98 26.17
CA GLU A 183 -12.25 -13.13 26.15
C GLU A 183 -12.08 -11.84 26.96
N LYS A 184 -11.50 -11.91 28.16
CA LYS A 184 -11.27 -10.71 29.00
C LYS A 184 -10.41 -9.68 28.28
N GLN A 185 -9.31 -10.11 27.64
CA GLN A 185 -8.43 -9.21 26.91
C GLN A 185 -9.10 -8.69 25.63
N ALA A 186 -9.93 -9.50 24.97
CA ALA A 186 -10.72 -9.03 23.83
C ALA A 186 -11.68 -7.91 24.27
N GLN A 187 -12.41 -8.09 25.37
CA GLN A 187 -13.32 -7.09 25.94
C GLN A 187 -12.61 -5.77 26.28
N GLU A 188 -11.43 -5.84 26.89
CA GLU A 188 -10.62 -4.64 27.20
C GLU A 188 -10.31 -3.84 25.93
N VAL A 189 -9.95 -4.53 24.84
CA VAL A 189 -9.64 -3.90 23.55
C VAL A 189 -10.90 -3.37 22.86
N TRP A 190 -12.02 -4.08 22.95
CA TRP A 190 -13.31 -3.60 22.43
C TRP A 190 -13.81 -2.36 23.16
N LYS A 191 -13.65 -2.31 24.48
CA LYS A 191 -13.95 -1.13 25.29
C LYS A 191 -13.05 0.04 24.91
N GLU A 192 -11.75 -0.19 24.76
CA GLU A 192 -10.80 0.83 24.30
C GLU A 192 -11.23 1.39 22.94
N LEU A 193 -11.48 0.52 21.95
CA LEU A 193 -11.91 0.94 20.62
C LEU A 193 -13.23 1.72 20.64
N LYS A 194 -14.22 1.31 21.45
CA LYS A 194 -15.48 2.04 21.65
C LYS A 194 -15.23 3.44 22.21
N THR A 195 -14.44 3.54 23.28
CA THR A 195 -14.10 4.83 23.89
C THR A 195 -13.36 5.73 22.91
N THR A 196 -12.41 5.20 22.13
CA THR A 196 -11.66 6.03 21.18
C THR A 196 -12.54 6.53 20.03
N LEU A 197 -13.49 5.72 19.53
CA LEU A 197 -14.35 6.08 18.40
C LEU A 197 -15.54 6.97 18.77
N PHE A 198 -16.15 6.78 19.95
CA PHE A 198 -17.47 7.35 20.26
C PHE A 198 -17.50 8.29 21.47
N HIS A 199 -16.43 8.37 22.28
CA HIS A 199 -16.45 9.24 23.45
C HIS A 199 -16.44 10.73 23.04
N PRO A 200 -17.32 11.60 23.56
CA PRO A 200 -17.40 13.01 23.15
C PRO A 200 -16.09 13.80 23.34
N GLU A 201 -15.25 13.35 24.27
CA GLU A 201 -13.93 13.93 24.55
C GLU A 201 -12.80 13.37 23.66
N SER A 202 -13.04 12.32 22.85
CA SER A 202 -12.05 11.75 21.93
C SER A 202 -11.89 12.56 20.63
N LYS A 203 -12.06 13.89 20.71
CA LYS A 203 -11.89 14.91 19.63
C LYS A 203 -10.56 14.83 18.88
N LYS A 204 -9.63 13.99 19.35
CA LYS A 204 -8.32 13.67 18.79
C LYS A 204 -8.42 12.98 17.42
N PHE A 205 -9.47 12.22 17.15
CA PHE A 205 -9.56 11.41 15.92
C PHE A 205 -10.67 11.91 15.00
N GLY A 206 -10.29 12.54 13.89
CA GLY A 206 -11.23 13.21 12.99
C GLY A 206 -11.65 12.34 11.81
N GLN A 207 -10.85 12.36 10.77
CA GLN A 207 -11.19 11.76 9.47
C GLN A 207 -10.87 10.25 9.40
N GLY A 208 -9.90 9.76 10.18
CA GLY A 208 -9.59 8.34 10.25
C GLY A 208 -10.73 7.51 10.84
N ALA A 209 -11.33 7.99 11.93
CA ALA A 209 -12.48 7.35 12.59
C ALA A 209 -13.70 7.25 11.66
N LYS A 210 -14.05 8.35 10.99
CA LYS A 210 -15.15 8.39 10.01
C LYS A 210 -14.93 7.38 8.87
N SER A 211 -13.70 7.32 8.36
CA SER A 211 -13.34 6.40 7.27
C SER A 211 -13.41 4.94 7.73
N PHE A 212 -12.97 4.64 8.96
CA PHE A 212 -13.10 3.33 9.57
C PHE A 212 -14.56 2.90 9.70
N LEU A 213 -15.41 3.73 10.34
CA LEU A 213 -16.83 3.43 10.56
C LEU A 213 -17.59 3.20 9.25
N LYS A 214 -17.27 3.96 8.19
CA LYS A 214 -17.87 3.80 6.86
C LYS A 214 -17.65 2.40 6.25
N VAL A 215 -16.54 1.73 6.57
CA VAL A 215 -16.28 0.37 6.08
C VAL A 215 -17.30 -0.62 6.69
N PHE A 216 -17.72 -0.39 7.92
CA PHE A 216 -18.63 -1.26 8.66
C PHE A 216 -20.11 -0.91 8.46
N SER A 217 -20.44 0.30 7.98
CA SER A 217 -21.83 0.75 7.79
C SER A 217 -22.51 0.16 6.54
N THR A 218 -22.07 -0.98 6.02
CA THR A 218 -22.70 -1.64 4.86
C THR A 218 -23.74 -2.67 5.33
N LYS A 219 -24.97 -2.56 4.82
CA LYS A 219 -26.11 -3.49 5.04
C LYS A 219 -26.88 -3.37 6.38
N GLY A 220 -27.00 -2.17 6.94
CA GLY A 220 -27.95 -1.89 8.02
C GLY A 220 -27.56 -2.37 9.42
N PHE A 221 -26.31 -2.80 9.60
CA PHE A 221 -25.72 -3.09 10.91
C PHE A 221 -24.55 -2.13 11.12
N SER A 222 -24.58 -1.35 12.20
CA SER A 222 -23.51 -0.40 12.50
C SER A 222 -22.37 -1.08 13.24
N PHE A 223 -21.18 -0.45 13.21
CA PHE A 223 -20.06 -0.92 14.05
C PHE A 223 -20.34 -0.76 15.55
N GLU A 224 -21.21 0.20 15.90
CA GLU A 224 -21.64 0.38 17.29
C GLU A 224 -22.50 -0.81 17.74
N ASP A 225 -23.48 -1.21 16.93
CA ASP A 225 -24.32 -2.40 17.18
C ASP A 225 -23.46 -3.66 17.35
N TYR A 226 -22.39 -3.79 16.54
CA TYR A 226 -21.42 -4.87 16.66
C TYR A 226 -20.73 -4.88 18.04
N LEU A 227 -20.22 -3.73 18.47
CA LEU A 227 -19.53 -3.61 19.77
C LEU A 227 -20.48 -3.83 20.95
N GLU A 228 -21.72 -3.35 20.86
CA GLU A 228 -22.74 -3.59 21.88
C GLU A 228 -23.08 -5.06 22.03
N LYS A 229 -23.31 -5.75 20.90
CA LYS A 229 -23.51 -7.20 20.91
C LYS A 229 -22.33 -7.92 21.57
N LYS A 230 -21.09 -7.55 21.22
CA LYS A 230 -19.88 -8.14 21.81
C LYS A 230 -19.74 -7.89 23.31
N GLN A 231 -20.24 -6.77 23.82
CA GLN A 231 -20.27 -6.49 25.25
C GLN A 231 -21.38 -7.28 25.97
N SER A 232 -22.50 -7.53 25.30
CA SER A 232 -23.61 -8.32 25.87
C SER A 232 -23.33 -9.83 25.92
N GLU A 233 -22.59 -10.40 24.96
CA GLU A 233 -22.17 -11.81 24.96
C GLU A 233 -21.18 -12.15 26.09
N ALA A 234 -20.65 -11.13 26.74
CA ALA A 234 -19.59 -11.16 27.71
C ALA A 234 -20.07 -11.01 29.17
N ALA A 235 -21.34 -10.64 29.36
CA ALA A 235 -22.01 -10.40 30.64
C ALA A 235 -22.87 -11.61 31.04
#